data_AF-A0A8J3KKW1-F1
#
_entry.id   AF-A0A8J3KKW1-F1
#
_cell.length_a   1.000
_cell.length_b   1.000
_cell.length_c   1.000
_cell.angle_alpha   90.00
_cell.angle_beta   90.00
_cell.angle_gamma   90.00
#
_symmetry.space_group_name_H-M   'P 1'
#
loop_
_entity.id
_entity.type
_entity.pdbx_description
1 polymer ?
#
loop_
_entity_poly.entity_id
_entity_poly.type
_entity_poly.pdbx_seq_one_letter_code
_entity_poly.pdbx_strand_id
1 'polypeptide(L)'
;MTEPATATSTESPRKTGAEPPAAPTPPRAPSTTGWLAFSALAWLLVTLLFYRTAFTGEAGDWSLVMAAILLPQVIQANLLAGAAVGLWSTLALGRRKPWAERGVGRWAVGTAAGLLTGTLASGAVLLAYGMSARAVGVVAVAVGVAGALGGALGAIRPARIMAAGLSAALLVLIFLNVVALFSTPLLNAFGSGDTAAERYSANGLLAGTTAIIAGLIAGLAAYWRIRRAAARSGDTAKWPVYLAAGASAGLLLIVAEFCTRLGVAQLLSLAEADISADSEILSFIAASRLNTGLVVLFVGALTTTIAYGRSLPKAVRD
;
A
#
# COMPACT_ATOMS: atom_id res chain seq x y z
N MET A 1 69.51 44.78 -58.00
CA MET A 1 70.06 44.32 -56.70
C MET A 1 68.92 43.69 -55.94
N THR A 2 69.03 42.37 -55.76
CA THR A 2 68.00 41.44 -55.30
C THR A 2 67.91 41.45 -53.77
N GLU A 3 66.73 41.80 -53.26
CA GLU A 3 66.40 41.76 -51.83
C GLU A 3 65.70 40.42 -51.52
N PRO A 4 66.10 39.68 -50.47
CA PRO A 4 65.57 38.35 -50.18
C PRO A 4 64.25 38.43 -49.39
N ALA A 5 63.23 37.73 -49.90
CA ALA A 5 61.95 37.56 -49.23
C ALA A 5 62.11 36.75 -47.93
N THR A 6 61.82 37.41 -46.81
CA THR A 6 61.77 36.80 -45.47
C THR A 6 60.45 36.03 -45.35
N ALA A 7 60.52 34.71 -45.34
CA ALA A 7 59.37 33.85 -45.07
C ALA A 7 59.08 33.82 -43.57
N THR A 8 58.13 34.65 -43.12
CA THR A 8 57.52 34.54 -41.79
C THR A 8 56.70 33.26 -41.70
N SER A 9 57.22 32.31 -40.94
CA SER A 9 56.52 31.10 -40.53
C SER A 9 55.45 31.49 -39.50
N THR A 10 54.19 31.51 -39.92
CA THR A 10 53.05 31.58 -39.00
C THR A 10 52.95 30.28 -38.21
N GLU A 11 53.48 30.33 -37.00
CA GLU A 11 53.32 29.34 -35.95
C GLU A 11 51.82 29.24 -35.60
N SER A 12 51.20 28.13 -35.98
CA SER A 12 49.80 27.82 -35.67
C SER A 12 49.67 27.56 -34.18
N PRO A 13 48.81 28.29 -33.43
CA PRO A 13 48.65 28.07 -32.01
C PRO A 13 48.02 26.69 -31.80
N ARG A 14 48.85 25.77 -31.29
CA ARG A 14 48.47 24.44 -30.82
C ARG A 14 47.31 24.61 -29.82
N LYS A 15 46.08 24.34 -30.27
CA LYS A 15 44.90 24.17 -29.42
C LYS A 15 45.26 23.18 -28.32
N THR A 16 45.51 23.68 -27.11
CA THR A 16 45.46 22.92 -25.88
C THR A 16 44.10 22.26 -25.82
N GLY A 17 44.07 20.95 -26.05
CA GLY A 17 42.86 20.15 -25.98
C GLY A 17 42.27 20.31 -24.58
N ALA A 18 41.15 21.01 -24.51
CA ALA A 18 40.29 20.97 -23.35
C ALA A 18 39.88 19.50 -23.16
N GLU A 19 40.31 18.93 -22.04
CA GLU A 19 39.84 17.63 -21.57
C GLU A 19 38.30 17.64 -21.63
N PRO A 20 37.66 16.66 -22.29
CA PRO A 20 36.20 16.61 -22.36
C PRO A 20 35.65 16.65 -20.93
N PRO A 21 34.67 17.51 -20.61
CA PRO A 21 34.10 17.55 -19.28
C PRO A 21 33.62 16.14 -18.92
N ALA A 22 34.17 15.61 -17.83
CA ALA A 22 33.85 14.28 -17.33
C ALA A 22 32.32 14.13 -17.31
N ALA A 23 31.81 13.15 -18.06
CA ALA A 23 30.38 12.91 -18.15
C ALA A 23 29.81 12.79 -16.72
N PRO A 24 28.74 13.53 -16.38
CA PRO A 24 28.18 13.49 -15.04
C PRO A 24 27.84 12.04 -14.70
N THR A 25 28.50 11.52 -13.66
CA THR A 25 28.26 10.17 -13.19
C THR A 25 26.79 10.07 -12.81
N PRO A 26 26.00 9.15 -13.39
CA PRO A 26 24.58 9.08 -13.08
C PRO A 26 24.45 8.82 -11.57
N PRO A 27 23.68 9.64 -10.82
CA PRO A 27 23.55 9.47 -9.38
C PRO A 27 22.99 8.07 -9.12
N ARG A 28 23.81 7.22 -8.48
CA ARG A 28 23.39 5.90 -7.99
C ARG A 28 22.30 6.12 -6.94
N ALA A 29 21.05 6.03 -7.37
CA ALA A 29 19.91 6.14 -6.46
C ALA A 29 19.93 4.95 -5.48
N PRO A 30 20.01 5.18 -4.15
CA PRO A 30 19.90 4.11 -3.16
C PRO A 30 18.54 3.41 -3.30
N SER A 31 18.49 2.12 -2.98
CA SER A 31 17.30 1.24 -3.04
C SER A 31 16.20 1.68 -2.06
N THR A 32 15.61 2.84 -2.32
CA THR A 32 14.75 3.58 -1.40
C THR A 32 13.38 2.92 -1.18
N THR A 33 13.15 1.77 -1.81
CA THR A 33 11.89 1.00 -1.74
C THR A 33 12.04 -0.31 -0.97
N GLY A 34 13.27 -0.77 -0.71
CA GLY A 34 13.50 -2.02 0.03
C GLY A 34 12.89 -1.99 1.43
N TRP A 35 13.11 -0.90 2.17
CA TRP A 35 12.55 -0.73 3.51
C TRP A 35 11.02 -0.85 3.53
N LEU A 36 10.32 -0.39 2.48
CA LEU A 36 8.87 -0.45 2.40
C LEU A 36 8.40 -1.91 2.24
N ALA A 37 9.07 -2.68 1.37
CA ALA A 37 8.80 -4.10 1.21
C ALA A 37 9.02 -4.85 2.53
N PHE A 38 10.16 -4.62 3.20
CA PHE A 38 10.44 -5.24 4.49
C PHE A 38 9.46 -4.81 5.59
N SER A 39 9.06 -3.54 5.63
CA SER A 39 8.09 -3.04 6.62
C SER A 39 6.70 -3.61 6.40
N ALA A 40 6.27 -3.75 5.13
CA ALA A 40 5.00 -4.36 4.79
C ALA A 40 4.99 -5.87 5.06
N LEU A 41 6.11 -6.57 4.81
CA LEU A 41 6.27 -7.98 5.19
C LEU A 41 6.29 -8.16 6.71
N ALA A 42 7.00 -7.29 7.44
CA ALA A 42 6.99 -7.29 8.90
C ALA A 42 5.57 -7.06 9.43
N TRP A 43 4.82 -6.13 8.83
CA TRP A 43 3.43 -5.89 9.18
C TRP A 43 2.53 -7.11 8.91
N LEU A 44 2.69 -7.76 7.76
CA LEU A 44 2.01 -9.02 7.44
C LEU A 44 2.34 -10.11 8.47
N LEU A 45 3.61 -10.24 8.84
CA LEU A 45 4.04 -11.20 9.86
C LEU A 45 3.41 -10.89 11.22
N VAL A 46 3.42 -9.63 11.67
CA VAL A 46 2.77 -9.19 12.91
C VAL A 46 1.27 -9.53 12.88
N THR A 47 0.62 -9.25 11.76
CA THR A 47 -0.81 -9.56 11.53
C THR A 47 -1.07 -11.06 11.68
N LEU A 48 -0.25 -11.90 11.03
CA LEU A 48 -0.36 -13.36 11.13
C LEU A 48 -0.05 -13.91 12.54
N LEU A 49 0.90 -13.32 13.26
CA LEU A 49 1.25 -13.72 14.63
C LEU A 49 0.16 -13.34 15.62
N PHE A 50 -0.42 -12.15 15.49
CA PHE A 50 -1.53 -11.70 16.31
C PHE A 50 -2.71 -12.68 16.21
N TYR A 51 -3.02 -13.14 14.99
CA TYR A 51 -4.07 -14.14 14.81
C TYR A 51 -3.71 -15.51 15.38
N ARG A 52 -2.44 -15.94 15.34
CA ARG A 52 -2.06 -17.23 15.92
C ARG A 52 -2.48 -17.32 17.39
N THR A 53 -2.37 -16.22 18.14
CA THR A 53 -2.79 -16.17 19.55
C THR A 53 -4.31 -16.13 19.76
N ALA A 54 -5.09 -15.70 18.76
CA ALA A 54 -6.54 -15.63 18.85
C ALA A 54 -7.23 -16.99 18.60
N PHE A 55 -6.57 -17.93 17.91
CA PHE A 55 -7.13 -19.24 17.54
C PHE A 55 -6.67 -20.41 18.43
N THR A 56 -5.75 -20.19 19.36
CA THR A 56 -5.33 -21.24 20.29
C THR A 56 -6.38 -21.45 21.37
N GLY A 57 -7.31 -22.40 21.19
CA GLY A 57 -8.16 -22.87 22.30
C GLY A 57 -9.51 -23.50 21.96
N GLU A 58 -10.07 -23.28 20.77
CA GLU A 58 -11.47 -23.66 20.50
C GLU A 58 -11.63 -24.35 19.14
N ALA A 59 -12.25 -25.55 19.14
CA ALA A 59 -12.57 -26.33 17.95
C ALA A 59 -14.07 -26.22 17.61
N GLY A 60 -14.42 -26.19 16.32
CA GLY A 60 -15.81 -26.17 15.83
C GLY A 60 -16.17 -24.94 14.98
N ASP A 61 -17.47 -24.68 14.80
CA ASP A 61 -18.03 -23.61 13.93
C ASP A 61 -17.57 -22.19 14.30
N TRP A 62 -17.24 -21.96 15.57
CA TRP A 62 -16.69 -20.69 16.04
C TRP A 62 -15.35 -20.33 15.37
N SER A 63 -14.55 -21.34 14.99
CA SER A 63 -13.30 -21.12 14.26
C SER A 63 -13.54 -20.56 12.84
N LEU A 64 -14.67 -20.93 12.20
CA LEU A 64 -15.06 -20.42 10.89
C LEU A 64 -15.54 -18.98 10.98
N VAL A 65 -16.34 -18.65 12.01
CA VAL A 65 -16.80 -17.28 12.27
C VAL A 65 -15.61 -16.36 12.57
N MET A 66 -14.69 -16.80 13.44
CA MET A 66 -13.47 -16.03 13.73
C MET A 66 -12.56 -15.90 12.52
N ALA A 67 -12.43 -16.95 11.69
CA ALA A 67 -11.72 -16.84 10.42
C ALA A 67 -12.36 -15.79 9.50
N ALA A 68 -13.69 -15.76 9.38
CA ALA A 68 -14.40 -14.76 8.57
C ALA A 68 -14.25 -13.33 9.10
N ILE A 69 -14.18 -13.14 10.43
CA ILE A 69 -13.98 -11.84 11.07
C ILE A 69 -12.55 -11.33 10.85
N LEU A 70 -11.54 -12.21 10.87
CA LEU A 70 -10.12 -11.85 10.83
C LEU A 70 -9.52 -11.85 9.41
N LEU A 71 -10.13 -12.59 8.47
CA LEU A 71 -9.74 -12.65 7.07
C LEU A 71 -9.56 -11.28 6.38
N PRO A 72 -10.43 -10.27 6.59
CA PRO A 72 -10.27 -8.96 5.95
C PRO A 72 -8.92 -8.31 6.25
N GLN A 73 -8.45 -8.43 7.49
CA GLN A 73 -7.20 -7.82 7.92
C GLN A 73 -5.98 -8.55 7.33
N VAL A 74 -6.01 -9.89 7.25
CA VAL A 74 -4.99 -10.70 6.56
C VAL A 74 -4.92 -10.30 5.08
N ILE A 75 -6.07 -10.18 4.42
CA ILE A 75 -6.14 -9.78 3.01
C ILE A 75 -5.59 -8.36 2.81
N GLN A 76 -5.92 -7.40 3.67
CA GLN A 76 -5.37 -6.03 3.62
C GLN A 76 -3.85 -6.01 3.77
N ALA A 77 -3.32 -6.70 4.78
CA ALA A 77 -1.88 -6.76 5.03
C ALA A 77 -1.14 -7.47 3.89
N ASN A 78 -1.71 -8.55 3.36
CA ASN A 78 -1.11 -9.30 2.27
C ASN A 78 -1.17 -8.56 0.93
N LEU A 79 -2.26 -7.85 0.64
CA LEU A 79 -2.37 -6.98 -0.53
C LEU A 79 -1.30 -5.87 -0.50
N LEU A 80 -1.11 -5.24 0.67
CA LEU A 80 -0.06 -4.23 0.88
C LEU A 80 1.34 -4.82 0.72
N ALA A 81 1.61 -5.96 1.37
CA ALA A 81 2.90 -6.65 1.27
C ALA A 81 3.21 -7.06 -0.18
N GLY A 82 2.26 -7.67 -0.87
CA GLY A 82 2.37 -8.03 -2.28
C GLY A 82 2.69 -6.81 -3.16
N ALA A 83 2.02 -5.68 -2.94
CA ALA A 83 2.29 -4.46 -3.68
C ALA A 83 3.66 -3.85 -3.40
N ALA A 84 4.09 -3.83 -2.13
CA ALA A 84 5.41 -3.33 -1.76
C ALA A 84 6.54 -4.22 -2.28
N VAL A 85 6.37 -5.54 -2.19
CA VAL A 85 7.33 -6.54 -2.70
C VAL A 85 7.35 -6.52 -4.24
N GLY A 86 6.20 -6.42 -4.92
CA GLY A 86 6.11 -6.29 -6.37
C GLY A 86 6.76 -5.01 -6.90
N LEU A 87 6.56 -3.87 -6.22
CA LEU A 87 7.26 -2.63 -6.53
C LEU A 87 8.78 -2.77 -6.34
N TRP A 88 9.21 -3.38 -5.22
CA TRP A 88 10.63 -3.59 -4.96
C TRP A 88 11.28 -4.56 -5.96
N SER A 89 10.62 -5.67 -6.28
CA SER A 89 11.14 -6.70 -7.19
C SER A 89 11.27 -6.19 -8.61
N THR A 90 10.29 -5.45 -9.13
CA THR A 90 10.37 -4.84 -10.46
C THR A 90 11.52 -3.84 -10.57
N LEU A 91 11.76 -3.02 -9.54
CA LEU A 91 12.89 -2.08 -9.48
C LEU A 91 14.24 -2.77 -9.22
N ALA A 92 14.27 -3.83 -8.40
CA ALA A 92 15.50 -4.56 -8.10
C ALA A 92 15.96 -5.39 -9.30
N LEU A 93 15.03 -6.09 -9.95
CA LEU A 93 15.31 -6.90 -11.12
C LEU A 93 15.54 -6.04 -12.36
N GLY A 94 14.81 -4.94 -12.50
CA GLY A 94 15.00 -3.95 -13.57
C GLY A 94 16.41 -3.39 -13.69
N ARG A 95 17.06 -3.13 -12.54
CA ARG A 95 18.47 -2.73 -12.46
C ARG A 95 19.43 -3.74 -13.09
N ARG A 96 19.09 -5.03 -13.09
CA ARG A 96 19.91 -6.10 -13.68
C ARG A 96 19.42 -6.52 -15.07
N LYS A 97 18.11 -6.45 -15.31
CA LYS A 97 17.43 -6.96 -16.50
C LYS A 97 16.38 -5.95 -16.97
N PRO A 98 16.65 -5.16 -18.02
CA PRO A 98 15.75 -4.10 -18.48
C PRO A 98 14.34 -4.55 -18.87
N TRP A 99 14.17 -5.81 -19.26
CA TRP A 99 12.85 -6.38 -19.59
C TRP A 99 11.92 -6.45 -18.37
N ALA A 100 12.46 -6.56 -17.15
CA ALA A 100 11.67 -6.63 -15.91
C ALA A 100 11.03 -5.27 -15.54
N GLU A 101 11.46 -4.17 -16.17
CA GLU A 101 10.89 -2.84 -15.94
C GLU A 101 9.92 -2.39 -17.04
N ARG A 102 9.85 -3.11 -18.17
CA ARG A 102 9.17 -2.67 -19.39
C ARG A 102 8.03 -3.60 -19.79
N GLY A 103 6.99 -3.03 -20.39
CA GLY A 103 5.87 -3.75 -20.99
C GLY A 103 5.27 -4.83 -20.08
N VAL A 104 5.12 -6.04 -20.65
CA VAL A 104 4.55 -7.21 -19.98
C VAL A 104 5.46 -7.76 -18.87
N GLY A 105 6.78 -7.65 -19.02
CA GLY A 105 7.74 -8.18 -18.04
C GLY A 105 7.60 -7.57 -16.65
N ARG A 106 7.24 -6.29 -16.59
CA ARG A 106 6.96 -5.58 -15.33
C ARG A 106 5.77 -6.16 -14.58
N TRP A 107 4.68 -6.41 -15.30
CA TRP A 107 3.48 -7.02 -14.73
C TRP A 107 3.74 -8.45 -14.31
N ALA A 108 4.44 -9.24 -15.14
CA ALA A 108 4.82 -10.60 -14.80
C ALA A 108 5.65 -10.68 -13.51
N VAL A 109 6.68 -9.83 -13.36
CA VAL A 109 7.54 -9.80 -12.18
C VAL A 109 6.80 -9.32 -10.95
N GLY A 110 5.99 -8.26 -11.08
CA GLY A 110 5.16 -7.74 -9.98
C GLY A 110 4.17 -8.78 -9.47
N THR A 111 3.37 -9.33 -10.37
CA THR A 111 2.36 -10.37 -10.06
C THR A 111 3.01 -11.63 -9.50
N ALA A 112 4.13 -12.10 -10.06
CA ALA A 112 4.84 -13.28 -9.55
C ALA A 112 5.37 -13.04 -8.13
N ALA A 113 5.95 -11.87 -7.86
CA ALA A 113 6.45 -11.53 -6.53
C ALA A 113 5.31 -11.39 -5.49
N GLY A 114 4.18 -10.80 -5.90
CA GLY A 114 2.98 -10.74 -5.09
C GLY A 114 2.36 -12.12 -4.83
N LEU A 115 2.30 -12.98 -5.86
CA LEU A 115 1.82 -14.34 -5.73
C LEU A 115 2.69 -15.15 -4.77
N LEU A 116 4.02 -15.04 -4.87
CA LEU A 116 4.96 -15.65 -3.92
C LEU A 116 4.75 -15.15 -2.49
N THR A 117 4.48 -13.86 -2.32
CA THR A 117 4.17 -13.29 -0.99
C THR A 117 2.87 -13.88 -0.44
N GLY A 118 1.84 -13.96 -1.28
CA GLY A 118 0.55 -14.54 -0.93
C GLY A 118 0.63 -16.02 -0.63
N THR A 119 1.37 -16.82 -1.41
CA THR A 119 1.53 -18.26 -1.16
C THR A 119 2.29 -18.54 0.13
N LEU A 120 3.31 -17.75 0.46
CA LEU A 120 4.00 -17.86 1.75
C LEU A 120 3.07 -17.50 2.92
N ALA A 121 2.25 -16.45 2.77
CA ALA A 121 1.26 -16.07 3.78
C ALA A 121 0.19 -17.16 3.95
N SER A 122 -0.35 -17.68 2.86
CA SER A 122 -1.29 -18.80 2.86
C SER A 122 -0.69 -20.06 3.49
N GLY A 123 0.58 -20.36 3.20
CA GLY A 123 1.31 -21.46 3.82
C GLY A 123 1.47 -21.29 5.34
N ALA A 124 1.74 -20.07 5.80
CA ALA A 124 1.79 -19.76 7.22
C ALA A 124 0.41 -19.95 7.90
N VAL A 125 -0.68 -19.56 7.22
CA VAL A 125 -2.05 -19.80 7.69
C VAL A 125 -2.35 -21.31 7.76
N LEU A 126 -2.04 -22.06 6.71
CA LEU A 126 -2.20 -23.52 6.65
C LEU A 126 -1.53 -24.23 7.84
N LEU A 127 -0.29 -23.83 8.16
CA LEU A 127 0.49 -24.45 9.23
C LEU A 127 0.06 -24.04 10.64
N ALA A 128 -0.60 -22.89 10.78
CA ALA A 128 -0.91 -22.31 12.09
C ALA A 128 -2.32 -22.62 12.62
N TYR A 129 -3.32 -22.84 11.76
CA TYR A 129 -4.73 -22.70 12.17
C TYR A 129 -5.57 -23.98 12.26
N GLY A 130 -5.05 -25.17 11.90
CA GLY A 130 -5.73 -26.45 12.17
C GLY A 130 -7.19 -26.57 11.67
N MET A 131 -7.63 -25.74 10.72
CA MET A 131 -9.01 -25.74 10.21
C MET A 131 -9.27 -26.94 9.28
N SER A 132 -10.54 -27.20 8.95
CA SER A 132 -10.92 -28.24 7.97
C SER A 132 -10.26 -27.97 6.61
N ALA A 133 -9.77 -29.02 5.94
CA ALA A 133 -8.96 -28.91 4.72
C ALA A 133 -9.62 -28.07 3.60
N ARG A 134 -10.96 -28.06 3.53
CA ARG A 134 -11.73 -27.26 2.55
C ARG A 134 -11.75 -25.76 2.88
N ALA A 135 -11.98 -25.39 4.14
CA ALA A 135 -11.99 -23.99 4.57
C ALA A 135 -10.59 -23.37 4.43
N VAL A 136 -9.55 -24.13 4.76
CA VAL A 136 -8.17 -23.65 4.56
C VAL A 136 -7.86 -23.43 3.08
N GLY A 137 -8.34 -24.30 2.19
CA GLY A 137 -8.17 -24.15 0.75
C GLY A 137 -8.73 -22.82 0.22
N VAL A 138 -9.94 -22.46 0.64
CA VAL A 138 -10.58 -21.19 0.21
C VAL A 138 -9.80 -19.98 0.74
N VAL A 139 -9.43 -19.98 2.02
CA VAL A 139 -8.62 -18.89 2.61
C VAL A 139 -7.28 -18.78 1.89
N ALA A 140 -6.60 -19.91 1.63
CA ALA A 140 -5.32 -19.93 0.95
C ALA A 140 -5.41 -19.37 -0.48
N VAL A 141 -6.48 -19.67 -1.22
CA VAL A 141 -6.73 -19.12 -2.56
C VAL A 141 -7.00 -17.61 -2.47
N ALA A 142 -7.88 -17.18 -1.57
CA ALA A 142 -8.22 -15.76 -1.41
C ALA A 142 -6.98 -14.92 -1.05
N VAL A 143 -6.16 -15.39 -0.11
CA VAL A 143 -4.89 -14.76 0.27
C VAL A 143 -3.90 -14.80 -0.90
N GLY A 144 -3.78 -15.92 -1.62
CA GLY A 144 -2.93 -16.02 -2.81
C GLY A 144 -3.30 -15.02 -3.91
N VAL A 145 -4.59 -14.91 -4.24
CA VAL A 145 -5.12 -13.95 -5.22
C VAL A 145 -4.89 -12.51 -4.76
N ALA A 146 -5.15 -12.20 -3.48
CA ALA A 146 -4.87 -10.88 -2.93
C ALA A 146 -3.38 -10.51 -3.05
N GLY A 147 -2.47 -11.46 -2.78
CA GLY A 147 -1.04 -11.26 -2.97
C GLY A 147 -0.68 -10.95 -4.42
N ALA A 148 -1.21 -11.74 -5.37
CA ALA A 148 -1.00 -11.54 -6.80
C ALA A 148 -1.52 -10.18 -7.29
N LEU A 149 -2.73 -9.79 -6.89
CA LEU A 149 -3.32 -8.48 -7.19
C LEU A 149 -2.48 -7.35 -6.59
N GLY A 150 -2.02 -7.52 -5.35
CA GLY A 150 -1.10 -6.58 -4.71
C GLY A 150 0.16 -6.40 -5.56
N GLY A 151 0.81 -7.50 -5.92
CA GLY A 151 2.00 -7.48 -6.79
C GLY A 151 1.77 -6.78 -8.13
N ALA A 152 0.62 -7.01 -8.76
CA ALA A 152 0.21 -6.32 -9.97
C ALA A 152 0.03 -4.81 -9.74
N LEU A 153 -0.63 -4.39 -8.65
CA LEU A 153 -0.74 -2.98 -8.28
C LEU A 153 0.64 -2.34 -8.07
N GLY A 154 1.58 -3.06 -7.44
CA GLY A 154 2.97 -2.63 -7.26
C GLY A 154 3.73 -2.37 -8.57
N ALA A 155 3.27 -2.96 -9.68
CA ALA A 155 3.84 -2.74 -11.01
C ALA A 155 3.36 -1.43 -11.69
N ILE A 156 2.35 -0.73 -11.14
CA ILE A 156 1.83 0.52 -11.70
C ILE A 156 2.90 1.62 -11.63
N ARG A 157 2.98 2.42 -12.69
CA ARG A 157 3.89 3.57 -12.80
C ARG A 157 3.11 4.88 -12.79
N PRO A 158 3.68 5.97 -12.23
CA PRO A 158 5.06 6.12 -11.75
C PRO A 158 5.35 5.49 -10.37
N ALA A 159 6.51 4.85 -10.23
CA ALA A 159 6.93 4.15 -9.00
C ALA A 159 7.01 5.05 -7.76
N ARG A 160 7.26 6.36 -7.96
CA ARG A 160 7.27 7.35 -6.87
C ARG A 160 5.87 7.51 -6.25
N ILE A 161 4.82 7.50 -7.06
CA ILE A 161 3.43 7.57 -6.61
C ILE A 161 3.11 6.32 -5.80
N MET A 162 3.45 5.15 -6.34
CA MET A 162 3.21 3.88 -5.66
C MET A 162 3.96 3.81 -4.32
N ALA A 163 5.23 4.21 -4.27
CA ALA A 163 6.00 4.22 -3.02
C ALA A 163 5.44 5.18 -1.96
N ALA A 164 4.88 6.32 -2.37
CA ALA A 164 4.20 7.24 -1.46
C ALA A 164 2.87 6.65 -0.98
N GLY A 165 2.09 6.12 -1.92
CA GLY A 165 0.79 5.56 -1.63
C GLY A 165 0.82 4.32 -0.73
N LEU A 166 1.77 3.42 -0.97
CA LEU A 166 1.97 2.24 -0.13
C LEU A 166 2.51 2.61 1.27
N SER A 167 3.33 3.67 1.38
CA SER A 167 3.74 4.15 2.70
C SER A 167 2.59 4.77 3.49
N ALA A 168 1.69 5.49 2.81
CA ALA A 168 0.46 6.00 3.41
C ALA A 168 -0.47 4.85 3.83
N ALA A 169 -0.65 3.84 2.97
CA ALA A 169 -1.45 2.65 3.28
C ALA A 169 -0.92 1.88 4.48
N LEU A 170 0.41 1.70 4.61
CA LEU A 170 1.02 1.06 5.77
C LEU A 170 0.68 1.80 7.07
N LEU A 171 0.82 3.13 7.08
CA LEU A 171 0.48 3.94 8.26
C LEU A 171 -1.01 3.88 8.60
N VAL A 172 -1.88 3.90 7.59
CA VAL A 172 -3.33 3.72 7.78
C VAL A 172 -3.64 2.37 8.40
N LEU A 173 -3.07 1.28 7.89
CA LEU A 173 -3.33 -0.05 8.45
C LEU A 173 -2.85 -0.18 9.90
N ILE A 174 -1.67 0.37 10.22
CA ILE A 174 -1.17 0.43 11.59
C ILE A 174 -2.14 1.22 12.47
N PHE A 175 -2.56 2.41 12.04
CA PHE A 175 -3.50 3.25 12.77
C PHE A 175 -4.84 2.55 13.02
N LEU A 176 -5.44 1.95 11.99
CA LEU A 176 -6.71 1.22 12.11
C LEU A 176 -6.59 0.04 13.08
N ASN A 177 -5.46 -0.65 13.10
CA ASN A 177 -5.22 -1.73 14.06
C ASN A 177 -5.04 -1.21 15.48
N VAL A 178 -4.34 -0.09 15.67
CA VAL A 178 -4.25 0.57 16.98
C VAL A 178 -5.65 0.95 17.48
N VAL A 179 -6.49 1.55 16.63
CA VAL A 179 -7.88 1.87 17.00
C VAL A 179 -8.68 0.60 17.34
N ALA A 180 -8.49 -0.49 16.60
CA ALA A 180 -9.15 -1.76 16.89
C ALA A 180 -8.74 -2.33 18.26
N LEU A 181 -7.46 -2.23 18.64
CA LEU A 181 -6.96 -2.64 19.96
C LEU A 181 -7.57 -1.83 21.12
N PHE A 182 -7.90 -0.56 20.87
CA PHE A 182 -8.54 0.32 21.85
C PHE A 182 -10.05 0.51 21.59
N SER A 183 -10.69 -0.40 20.84
CA SER A 183 -12.09 -0.23 20.44
C SER A 183 -13.06 -0.12 21.63
N THR A 184 -12.93 -0.97 22.65
CA THR A 184 -13.79 -0.92 23.85
C THR A 184 -13.69 0.40 24.61
N PRO A 185 -12.50 0.90 25.02
CA PRO A 185 -12.41 2.18 25.72
C PRO A 185 -12.82 3.36 24.83
N LEU A 186 -12.55 3.29 23.52
CA LEU A 186 -13.00 4.32 22.58
C LEU A 186 -14.53 4.33 22.47
N LEU A 187 -15.18 3.19 22.30
CA LEU A 187 -16.65 3.10 22.26
C LEU A 187 -17.27 3.69 23.53
N ASN A 188 -16.71 3.40 24.70
CA ASN A 188 -17.15 3.99 25.96
C ASN A 188 -16.99 5.52 25.96
N ALA A 189 -15.86 6.03 25.43
CA ALA A 189 -15.62 7.48 25.30
C ALA A 189 -16.56 8.16 24.30
N PHE A 190 -17.02 7.43 23.28
CA PHE A 190 -18.04 7.88 22.32
C PHE A 190 -19.48 7.68 22.83
N GLY A 191 -19.66 7.24 24.07
CA GLY A 191 -20.97 7.13 24.72
C GLY A 191 -21.70 5.82 24.43
N SER A 192 -20.99 4.69 24.31
CA SER A 192 -21.64 3.38 24.28
C SER A 192 -22.26 3.07 25.64
N GLY A 193 -23.53 3.43 25.81
CA GLY A 193 -24.32 3.09 26.98
C GLY A 193 -24.79 1.63 27.00
N ASP A 194 -25.80 1.36 27.83
CA ASP A 194 -26.31 0.01 28.07
C ASP A 194 -27.28 -0.45 26.97
N THR A 195 -27.82 0.48 26.16
CA THR A 195 -28.77 0.13 25.11
C THR A 195 -28.10 -0.20 23.78
N ALA A 196 -28.73 -1.08 22.98
CA ALA A 196 -28.26 -1.41 21.64
C ALA A 196 -28.19 -0.17 20.71
N ALA A 197 -29.13 0.76 20.87
CA ALA A 197 -29.18 2.00 20.08
C ALA A 197 -27.99 2.94 20.38
N GLU A 198 -27.61 3.08 21.65
CA GLU A 198 -26.43 3.88 22.05
C GLU A 198 -25.14 3.27 21.51
N ARG A 199 -24.98 1.94 21.62
CA ARG A 199 -23.82 1.23 21.06
C ARG A 199 -23.73 1.38 19.54
N TYR A 200 -24.86 1.30 18.85
CA TYR A 200 -24.93 1.49 17.40
C TYR A 200 -24.49 2.91 16.99
N SER A 201 -25.01 3.93 17.68
CA SER A 201 -24.66 5.33 17.44
C SER A 201 -23.18 5.61 17.73
N ALA A 202 -22.68 5.17 18.89
CA ALA A 202 -21.28 5.33 19.29
C ALA A 202 -20.33 4.64 18.30
N ASN A 203 -20.69 3.44 17.82
CA ASN A 203 -19.91 2.73 16.81
C ASN A 203 -19.88 3.48 15.47
N GLY A 204 -21.01 4.06 15.04
CA GLY A 204 -21.07 4.90 13.84
C GLY A 204 -20.17 6.14 13.94
N LEU A 205 -20.21 6.84 15.08
CA LEU A 205 -19.37 8.02 15.33
C LEU A 205 -17.88 7.66 15.41
N LEU A 206 -17.53 6.57 16.10
CA LEU A 206 -16.17 6.07 16.18
C LEU A 206 -15.65 5.70 14.80
N ALA A 207 -16.42 4.93 14.02
CA ALA A 207 -16.04 4.52 12.67
C ALA A 207 -15.84 5.72 11.74
N GLY A 208 -16.77 6.69 11.75
CA GLY A 208 -16.67 7.91 10.95
C GLY A 208 -15.44 8.75 11.31
N THR A 209 -15.22 8.99 12.62
CA THR A 209 -14.06 9.75 13.12
C THR A 209 -12.75 9.05 12.77
N THR A 210 -12.69 7.73 12.96
CA THR A 210 -11.53 6.91 12.62
C THR A 210 -11.22 7.00 11.13
N ALA A 211 -12.22 6.91 10.27
CA ALA A 211 -12.03 6.97 8.82
C ALA A 211 -11.51 8.35 8.37
N ILE A 212 -11.99 9.45 8.97
CA ILE A 212 -11.51 10.80 8.69
C ILE A 212 -10.04 10.93 9.12
N ILE A 213 -9.69 10.52 10.34
CA ILE A 213 -8.31 10.59 10.84
C ILE A 213 -7.37 9.73 9.98
N ALA A 214 -7.79 8.52 9.61
CA ALA A 214 -7.05 7.66 8.69
C ALA A 214 -6.83 8.33 7.32
N GLY A 215 -7.84 9.00 6.78
CA GLY A 215 -7.71 9.80 5.55
C GLY A 215 -6.70 10.94 5.69
N LEU A 216 -6.73 11.69 6.80
CA LEU A 216 -5.76 12.74 7.09
C LEU A 216 -4.33 12.18 7.16
N ILE A 217 -4.13 11.06 7.86
CA ILE A 217 -2.84 10.35 7.94
C ILE A 217 -2.37 9.95 6.54
N ALA A 218 -3.25 9.35 5.73
CA ALA A 218 -2.94 8.93 4.37
C ALA A 218 -2.43 10.11 3.53
N GLY A 219 -3.18 11.21 3.54
CA GLY A 219 -2.85 12.35 2.70
C GLY A 219 -1.59 13.09 3.13
N LEU A 220 -1.40 13.28 4.44
CA LEU A 220 -0.17 13.89 4.97
C LEU A 220 1.05 13.00 4.70
N ALA A 221 0.96 11.69 4.95
CA ALA A 221 2.05 10.77 4.69
C ALA A 221 2.47 10.76 3.21
N ALA A 222 1.48 10.70 2.30
CA ALA A 222 1.71 10.77 0.86
C ALA A 222 2.38 12.10 0.46
N TYR A 223 1.86 13.23 0.94
CA TYR A 223 2.42 14.57 0.70
C TYR A 223 3.89 14.64 1.14
N TRP A 224 4.18 14.28 2.39
CA TRP A 224 5.53 14.32 2.95
C TRP A 224 6.50 13.42 2.17
N ARG A 225 6.04 12.23 1.74
CA ARG A 225 6.88 11.32 0.96
C ARG A 225 7.23 11.90 -0.41
N ILE A 226 6.26 12.46 -1.13
CA ILE A 226 6.50 13.10 -2.43
C ILE A 226 7.41 14.31 -2.24
N ARG A 227 7.17 15.16 -1.24
CA ARG A 227 8.01 16.35 -0.98
C ARG A 227 9.45 15.97 -0.64
N ARG A 228 9.67 14.95 0.20
CA ARG A 228 11.01 14.44 0.51
C ARG A 228 11.70 13.82 -0.72
N ALA A 229 10.95 13.30 -1.69
CA ALA A 229 11.52 12.79 -2.94
C ALA A 229 11.87 13.94 -3.90
N ALA A 230 11.01 14.96 -4.00
CA ALA A 230 11.26 16.16 -4.78
C ALA A 230 12.49 16.92 -4.28
N ALA A 231 12.62 17.12 -2.96
CA ALA A 231 13.79 17.77 -2.35
C ALA A 231 15.12 17.06 -2.66
N ARG A 232 15.10 15.73 -2.86
CA ARG A 232 16.30 14.94 -3.19
C ARG A 232 16.62 14.88 -4.68
N SER A 233 15.63 15.10 -5.54
CA SER A 233 15.77 14.93 -7.00
C SER A 233 15.67 16.22 -7.79
N GLY A 234 15.26 17.33 -7.17
CA GLY A 234 14.98 18.59 -7.84
C GLY A 234 13.69 18.58 -8.68
N ASP A 235 13.03 17.44 -8.83
CA ASP A 235 11.87 17.25 -9.69
C ASP A 235 10.56 17.29 -8.88
N THR A 236 9.77 18.34 -9.11
CA THR A 236 8.48 18.55 -8.44
C THR A 236 7.36 17.87 -9.21
N ALA A 237 6.68 16.91 -8.56
CA ALA A 237 5.51 16.26 -9.15
C ALA A 237 4.36 17.25 -9.38
N LYS A 238 3.59 17.03 -10.46
CA LYS A 238 2.39 17.81 -10.78
C LYS A 238 1.22 17.48 -9.83
N TRP A 239 0.24 18.38 -9.74
CA TRP A 239 -0.93 18.25 -8.86
C TRP A 239 -1.64 16.87 -8.88
N PRO A 240 -1.87 16.20 -10.03
CA PRO A 240 -2.63 14.93 -10.05
C PRO A 240 -1.91 13.80 -9.31
N VAL A 241 -0.58 13.89 -9.21
CA VAL A 241 0.25 12.92 -8.50
C VAL A 241 -0.03 12.95 -7.00
N TYR A 242 -0.21 14.14 -6.43
CA TYR A 242 -0.56 14.30 -5.02
C TYR A 242 -1.95 13.75 -4.74
N LEU A 243 -2.94 14.05 -5.59
CA LEU A 243 -4.28 13.49 -5.45
C LEU A 243 -4.24 11.95 -5.49
N ALA A 244 -3.59 11.36 -6.49
CA ALA A 244 -3.51 9.91 -6.65
C ALA A 244 -2.78 9.23 -5.48
N ALA A 245 -1.70 9.82 -4.97
CA ALA A 245 -0.97 9.28 -3.82
C ALA A 245 -1.75 9.42 -2.50
N GLY A 246 -2.56 10.48 -2.34
CA GLY A 246 -3.45 10.62 -1.20
C GLY A 246 -4.60 9.61 -1.20
N ALA A 247 -5.17 9.35 -2.38
CA ALA A 247 -6.28 8.42 -2.58
C ALA A 247 -5.89 6.94 -2.41
N SER A 248 -4.61 6.59 -2.60
CA SER A 248 -4.19 5.20 -2.78
C SER A 248 -4.40 4.32 -1.55
N ALA A 249 -4.31 4.88 -0.33
CA ALA A 249 -4.55 4.11 0.88
C ALA A 249 -6.01 3.63 0.94
N GLY A 250 -6.96 4.54 0.70
CA GLY A 250 -8.38 4.20 0.63
C GLY A 250 -8.70 3.27 -0.54
N LEU A 251 -8.06 3.46 -1.71
CA LEU A 251 -8.21 2.55 -2.84
C LEU A 251 -7.73 1.13 -2.50
N LEU A 252 -6.61 1.00 -1.78
CA LEU A 252 -6.11 -0.29 -1.31
C LEU A 252 -7.12 -0.96 -0.36
N LEU A 253 -7.71 -0.21 0.57
CA LEU A 253 -8.77 -0.73 1.46
C LEU A 253 -9.99 -1.22 0.69
N ILE A 254 -10.42 -0.48 -0.34
CA ILE A 254 -11.56 -0.87 -1.19
C ILE A 254 -11.25 -2.15 -1.98
N VAL A 255 -10.05 -2.25 -2.57
CA VAL A 255 -9.62 -3.47 -3.29
C VAL A 255 -9.52 -4.65 -2.33
N ALA A 256 -9.00 -4.45 -1.14
CA ALA A 256 -8.94 -5.49 -0.11
C ALA A 256 -10.33 -5.95 0.34
N GLU A 257 -11.28 -5.03 0.51
CA GLU A 257 -12.67 -5.36 0.83
C GLU A 257 -13.32 -6.16 -0.31
N PHE A 258 -13.08 -5.80 -1.57
CA PHE A 258 -13.57 -6.58 -2.72
C PHE A 258 -13.00 -8.01 -2.72
N CYS A 259 -11.69 -8.17 -2.48
CA CYS A 259 -11.06 -9.48 -2.35
C CYS A 259 -11.64 -10.28 -1.17
N THR A 260 -11.91 -9.59 -0.06
CA THR A 260 -12.51 -10.19 1.14
C THR A 260 -13.91 -10.71 0.86
N ARG A 261 -14.76 -9.93 0.18
CA ARG A 261 -16.11 -10.35 -0.18
C ARG A 261 -16.11 -11.60 -1.06
N LEU A 262 -15.18 -11.69 -2.01
CA LEU A 262 -15.02 -12.89 -2.84
C LEU A 262 -14.62 -14.12 -2.00
N GLY A 263 -13.69 -13.97 -1.07
CA GLY A 263 -13.27 -15.07 -0.18
C GLY A 263 -14.36 -15.49 0.81
N VAL A 264 -15.02 -14.54 1.45
CA VAL A 264 -16.08 -14.79 2.44
C VAL A 264 -17.32 -15.43 1.79
N ALA A 265 -17.73 -14.99 0.59
CA ALA A 265 -18.84 -15.60 -0.12
C ALA A 265 -18.61 -17.09 -0.39
N GLN A 266 -17.37 -17.47 -0.74
CA GLN A 266 -17.01 -18.87 -0.93
C GLN A 266 -16.99 -19.65 0.39
N LEU A 267 -16.49 -19.07 1.49
CA LEU A 267 -16.51 -19.71 2.80
C LEU A 267 -17.93 -19.98 3.29
N LEU A 268 -18.83 -19.00 3.17
CA LEU A 268 -20.23 -19.13 3.59
C LEU A 268 -20.98 -20.16 2.74
N SER A 269 -20.66 -20.30 1.46
CA SER A 269 -21.25 -21.35 0.60
C SER A 269 -20.88 -22.78 1.01
N LEU A 270 -19.85 -22.94 1.86
CA LEU A 270 -19.38 -24.23 2.35
C LEU A 270 -19.87 -24.57 3.77
N ALA A 271 -20.48 -23.62 4.47
CA ALA A 271 -21.06 -23.85 5.79
C ALA A 271 -22.47 -24.44 5.65
N GLU A 272 -22.85 -25.39 6.52
CA GLU A 272 -24.21 -25.95 6.57
C GLU A 272 -25.23 -24.86 6.93
N ALA A 273 -26.45 -25.01 6.41
CA ALA A 273 -27.42 -23.94 6.08
C ALA A 273 -28.03 -23.11 7.24
N ASP A 274 -27.47 -23.11 8.46
CA ASP A 274 -28.11 -22.51 9.64
C ASP A 274 -27.60 -21.11 10.04
N ILE A 275 -26.83 -20.44 9.17
CA ILE A 275 -26.13 -19.17 9.46
C ILE A 275 -26.90 -17.91 8.94
N SER A 276 -28.23 -17.96 8.90
CA SER A 276 -29.03 -16.86 8.36
C SER A 276 -28.88 -15.54 9.14
N ALA A 277 -28.80 -15.62 10.48
CA ALA A 277 -28.63 -14.46 11.37
C ALA A 277 -27.25 -13.78 11.23
N ASP A 278 -26.18 -14.53 10.91
CA ASP A 278 -24.85 -13.91 10.78
C ASP A 278 -24.67 -13.21 9.43
N SER A 279 -25.45 -13.56 8.41
CA SER A 279 -25.33 -12.96 7.08
C SER A 279 -25.63 -11.45 7.08
N GLU A 280 -26.61 -11.02 7.88
CA GLU A 280 -26.98 -9.60 8.03
C GLU A 280 -25.87 -8.82 8.74
N ILE A 281 -25.35 -9.37 9.85
CA ILE A 281 -24.24 -8.79 10.61
C ILE A 281 -23.00 -8.67 9.73
N LEU A 282 -22.63 -9.72 8.99
CA LEU A 282 -21.48 -9.72 8.10
C LEU A 282 -21.65 -8.70 6.94
N SER A 283 -22.86 -8.57 6.41
CA SER A 283 -23.17 -7.57 5.37
C SER A 283 -23.03 -6.14 5.89
N PHE A 284 -23.47 -5.89 7.12
CA PHE A 284 -23.33 -4.59 7.78
C PHE A 284 -21.87 -4.23 8.04
N ILE A 285 -21.07 -5.17 8.56
CA ILE A 285 -19.63 -4.96 8.79
C ILE A 285 -18.93 -4.70 7.44
N ALA A 286 -19.27 -5.47 6.40
CA ALA A 286 -18.72 -5.27 5.05
C ALA A 286 -19.07 -3.89 4.46
N ALA A 287 -20.29 -3.40 4.68
CA ALA A 287 -20.69 -2.06 4.26
C ALA A 287 -19.90 -0.98 5.01
N SER A 288 -19.73 -1.13 6.33
CA SER A 288 -18.94 -0.22 7.16
C SER A 288 -17.47 -0.12 6.73
N ARG A 289 -16.84 -1.26 6.41
CA ARG A 289 -15.45 -1.27 5.89
C ARG A 289 -15.32 -0.60 4.53
N LEU A 290 -16.28 -0.82 3.63
CA LEU A 290 -16.30 -0.15 2.33
C LEU A 290 -16.44 1.37 2.50
N ASN A 291 -17.36 1.82 3.36
CA ASN A 291 -17.53 3.23 3.68
C ASN A 291 -16.26 3.84 4.27
N THR A 292 -15.59 3.13 5.19
CA THR A 292 -14.29 3.53 5.73
C THR A 292 -13.26 3.72 4.61
N GLY A 293 -13.14 2.75 3.69
CA GLY A 293 -12.26 2.84 2.53
C GLY A 293 -12.55 4.06 1.64
N LEU A 294 -13.82 4.35 1.38
CA LEU A 294 -14.26 5.52 0.61
C LEU A 294 -13.92 6.83 1.30
N VAL A 295 -14.20 6.96 2.60
CA VAL A 295 -13.86 8.16 3.37
C VAL A 295 -12.35 8.38 3.37
N VAL A 296 -11.54 7.35 3.64
CA VAL A 296 -10.08 7.44 3.59
C VAL A 296 -9.59 7.85 2.21
N LEU A 297 -10.20 7.34 1.13
CA LEU A 297 -9.87 7.69 -0.24
C LEU A 297 -10.10 9.19 -0.50
N PHE A 298 -11.29 9.70 -0.20
CA PHE A 298 -11.65 11.08 -0.48
C PHE A 298 -10.92 12.06 0.44
N VAL A 299 -10.90 11.79 1.75
CA VAL A 299 -10.21 12.65 2.72
C VAL A 299 -8.70 12.65 2.46
N GLY A 300 -8.10 11.50 2.13
CA GLY A 300 -6.68 11.42 1.77
C GLY A 300 -6.34 12.20 0.50
N ALA A 301 -7.16 12.08 -0.54
CA ALA A 301 -7.04 12.86 -1.76
C ALA A 301 -7.10 14.37 -1.47
N LEU A 302 -8.15 14.83 -0.80
CA LEU A 302 -8.37 16.23 -0.45
C LEU A 302 -7.22 16.79 0.41
N THR A 303 -6.82 16.05 1.44
CA THR A 303 -5.74 16.46 2.36
C THR A 303 -4.44 16.68 1.60
N THR A 304 -4.08 15.77 0.70
CA THR A 304 -2.84 15.89 -0.07
C THR A 304 -2.91 17.06 -1.06
N THR A 305 -4.05 17.26 -1.71
CA THR A 305 -4.28 18.38 -2.62
C THR A 305 -4.21 19.73 -1.90
N ILE A 306 -4.82 19.85 -0.72
CA ILE A 306 -4.76 21.06 0.11
C ILE A 306 -3.31 21.33 0.56
N ALA A 307 -2.61 20.30 1.04
CA ALA A 307 -1.19 20.42 1.44
C ALA A 307 -0.30 20.85 0.27
N TYR A 308 -0.54 20.30 -0.94
CA TYR A 308 0.13 20.75 -2.16
C TYR A 308 -0.17 22.21 -2.48
N GLY A 309 -1.45 22.61 -2.49
CA GLY A 309 -1.85 24.00 -2.76
C GLY A 309 -1.23 25.01 -1.80
N ARG A 310 -1.13 24.66 -0.51
CA ARG A 310 -0.46 25.48 0.50
C ARG A 310 1.05 25.61 0.31
N SER A 311 1.67 24.73 -0.48
CA SER A 311 3.10 24.73 -0.73
C SER A 311 3.52 25.44 -2.02
N LEU A 312 2.56 25.91 -2.81
CA LEU A 312 2.84 26.72 -3.99
C LEU A 312 3.31 28.13 -3.58
N PRO A 313 4.29 28.73 -4.29
CA PRO A 313 4.67 30.11 -4.06
C PRO A 313 3.43 31.01 -4.18
N LYS A 314 3.28 31.97 -3.26
CA LYS A 314 2.25 33.00 -3.42
C LYS A 314 2.62 33.83 -4.64
N ALA A 315 1.70 33.96 -5.59
CA ALA A 315 1.87 34.88 -6.70
C ALA A 315 2.06 36.29 -6.12
N VAL A 316 3.21 36.90 -6.39
CA VAL A 316 3.40 38.33 -6.13
C VAL A 316 2.45 39.02 -7.09
N ARG A 317 1.42 39.66 -6.54
CA ARG A 317 0.56 40.57 -7.30
C ARG A 317 1.33 41.87 -7.40
N ASP A 318 1.78 42.20 -8.61
CA ASP A 318 2.21 43.54 -8.98
C ASP A 318 1.02 44.51 -8.97
#